data_AF-A0A1I3ZDC7-F1
#
_entry.id   AF-A0A1I3ZDC7-F1
#
_cell.length_a   1.000
_cell.length_b   1.000
_cell.length_c   1.000
_cell.angle_alpha   90.00
_cell.angle_beta   90.00
_cell.angle_gamma   90.00
#
_symmetry.space_group_name_H-M   'P 1'
#
loop_
_entity.id
_entity.type
_entity.pdbx_description
1 polymer ?
#
loop_
_entity_poly.entity_id
_entity_poly.type
_entity_poly.pdbx_seq_one_letter_code
_entity_poly.pdbx_strand_id
1 'polypeptide(L)'
;MPSLMTKGEFAAHMNVGPSAVSNWNKKGLILFSPDPDRPGRQLVDAERSALLIRASVDTTRGRPRKAEQAAAEQLPSTPGEGAGSSSSRTLPAMNALEEARLAEMRERTTTRQIENGRLLGQLVSLPEYERRAADMGRMLRERSHGLVRKLAERLAAEIDPRAIVTLLGDGLDGLFDQVAGELEASLATETAVDTLLADVLPDDDDQHSSGSALN
;
A
#
# COMPACT_ATOMS: atom_id res chain seq x y z
N MET A 1 -23.30 15.48 12.88
CA MET A 1 -22.38 16.05 13.88
C MET A 1 -21.38 14.96 14.21
N PRO A 2 -20.08 15.13 13.94
CA PRO A 2 -19.09 14.10 14.21
C PRO A 2 -19.08 13.77 15.71
N SER A 3 -19.31 12.50 16.05
CA SER A 3 -19.27 12.04 17.43
C SER A 3 -17.82 11.92 17.89
N LEU A 4 -17.33 12.94 18.59
CA LEU A 4 -15.99 13.00 19.17
C LEU A 4 -16.03 12.37 20.57
N MET A 5 -15.21 11.35 20.80
CA MET A 5 -15.19 10.63 22.07
C MET A 5 -13.77 10.20 22.46
N THR A 6 -13.56 9.92 23.74
CA THR A 6 -12.27 9.41 24.22
C THR A 6 -12.03 7.97 23.75
N LYS A 7 -10.79 7.48 23.81
CA LYS A 7 -10.46 6.09 23.44
C LYS A 7 -11.26 5.05 24.24
N GLY A 8 -11.54 5.33 25.52
CA GLY A 8 -12.30 4.44 26.39
C GLY A 8 -13.79 4.39 26.00
N GLU A 9 -14.38 5.55 25.71
CA GLU A 9 -15.75 5.64 25.20
C GLU A 9 -15.89 5.00 23.83
N PHE A 10 -14.91 5.17 22.95
CA PHE A 10 -14.89 4.51 21.63
C PHE A 10 -14.81 2.98 21.76
N ALA A 11 -14.03 2.46 22.71
CA ALA A 11 -13.98 1.03 23.00
C ALA A 11 -15.35 0.50 23.44
N ALA A 12 -16.04 1.22 24.33
CA ALA A 12 -17.38 0.89 24.79
C ALA A 12 -18.41 0.97 23.65
N HIS A 13 -18.35 2.02 22.81
CA HIS A 13 -19.22 2.21 21.66
C HIS A 13 -19.10 1.08 20.63
N MET A 14 -17.90 0.57 20.38
CA MET A 14 -17.65 -0.54 19.45
C MET A 14 -17.78 -1.93 20.08
N ASN A 15 -18.09 -2.00 21.39
CA ASN A 15 -18.14 -3.23 22.18
C ASN A 15 -16.85 -4.07 22.07
N VAL A 16 -15.69 -3.41 22.16
CA VAL A 16 -14.37 -4.05 22.12
C VAL A 16 -13.52 -3.67 23.33
N GLY A 17 -12.55 -4.53 23.67
CA GLY A 17 -11.61 -4.25 24.76
C GLY A 17 -10.64 -3.11 24.43
N PRO A 18 -10.10 -2.39 25.45
CA PRO A 18 -9.14 -1.30 25.26
C PRO A 18 -7.88 -1.70 24.47
N SER A 19 -7.47 -2.97 24.56
CA SER A 19 -6.33 -3.52 23.83
C SER A 19 -6.54 -3.54 22.32
N ALA A 20 -7.77 -3.75 21.84
CA ALA A 20 -8.11 -3.71 20.41
C ALA A 20 -7.96 -2.30 19.85
N VAL A 21 -8.46 -1.30 20.58
CA VAL A 21 -8.33 0.13 20.23
C VAL A 21 -6.86 0.55 20.18
N SER A 22 -6.03 0.10 21.13
CA SER A 22 -4.58 0.36 21.09
C SER A 22 -3.92 -0.26 19.85
N ASN A 23 -4.33 -1.46 19.43
CA ASN A 23 -3.82 -2.10 18.22
C ASN A 23 -4.26 -1.35 16.95
N TRP A 24 -5.53 -0.94 16.86
CA TRP A 24 -6.03 -0.13 15.75
C TRP A 24 -5.32 1.23 15.67
N ASN A 25 -5.02 1.84 16.81
CA ASN A 25 -4.24 3.06 16.88
C ASN A 25 -2.84 2.87 16.29
N LYS A 26 -2.14 1.78 16.66
CA LYS A 26 -0.81 1.45 16.11
C LYS A 26 -0.85 1.20 14.59
N LYS A 27 -1.99 0.73 14.08
CA LYS A 27 -2.22 0.50 12.65
C LYS A 27 -2.71 1.74 11.89
N GLY A 28 -2.87 2.88 12.56
CA GLY A 28 -3.38 4.12 11.94
C GLY A 28 -4.86 4.05 11.54
N LEU A 29 -5.65 3.12 12.12
CA LEU A 29 -7.08 2.97 11.83
C LEU A 29 -7.98 3.87 12.68
N ILE A 30 -7.39 4.66 13.59
CA ILE A 30 -8.11 5.60 14.46
C ILE A 30 -7.71 7.00 14.06
N LEU A 31 -8.71 7.82 13.76
CA LEU A 31 -8.55 9.22 13.42
C LEU A 31 -8.80 10.09 14.66
N PHE A 32 -7.85 10.97 14.94
CA PHE A 32 -7.96 11.95 16.00
C PHE A 32 -8.33 13.31 15.42
N SER A 33 -9.34 13.92 16.02
CA SER A 33 -9.78 15.27 15.71
C SER A 33 -9.57 16.16 16.95
N PRO A 34 -9.23 17.45 16.77
CA PRO A 34 -9.10 18.37 17.89
C PRO A 34 -10.47 18.55 18.58
N ASP A 35 -10.45 18.53 19.91
CA ASP A 35 -11.63 18.78 20.74
C ASP A 35 -12.04 20.26 20.63
N PRO A 36 -13.26 20.60 20.17
CA PRO A 36 -13.70 22.00 20.06
C PRO A 36 -13.79 22.70 21.42
N ASP A 37 -14.01 21.94 22.49
CA ASP A 37 -14.19 22.50 23.83
C ASP A 37 -12.85 22.70 24.57
N ARG A 38 -11.79 22.00 24.14
CA ARG A 38 -10.48 21.97 24.82
C ARG A 38 -9.32 21.94 23.81
N PRO A 39 -8.79 23.11 23.40
CA PRO A 39 -7.66 23.16 22.47
C PRO A 39 -6.44 22.42 23.04
N GLY A 40 -5.86 21.53 22.21
CA GLY A 40 -4.72 20.69 22.59
C GLY A 40 -5.09 19.27 23.04
N ARG A 41 -6.38 18.98 23.29
CA ARG A 41 -6.85 17.60 23.44
C ARG A 41 -7.31 17.04 22.10
N GLN A 42 -6.96 15.78 21.86
CA GLN A 42 -7.36 15.03 20.69
C GLN A 42 -8.38 13.97 21.11
N LEU A 43 -9.55 13.99 20.48
CA LEU A 43 -10.60 13.00 20.64
C LEU A 43 -10.69 12.13 19.39
N VAL A 44 -11.18 10.91 19.55
CA VAL A 44 -11.40 9.99 18.43
C VAL A 44 -12.66 10.41 17.69
N ASP A 45 -12.54 10.61 16.37
CA ASP A 45 -13.69 10.73 15.49
C ASP A 45 -14.27 9.32 15.27
N ALA A 46 -15.36 9.03 15.97
CA ALA A 46 -15.90 7.68 16.03
C ALA A 46 -16.46 7.19 14.70
N GLU A 47 -17.11 8.08 13.93
CA GLU A 47 -17.74 7.73 12.66
C GLU A 47 -16.68 7.38 11.61
N ARG A 48 -15.66 8.24 11.46
CA ARG A 48 -14.60 8.01 10.48
C ARG A 48 -13.72 6.81 10.86
N SER A 49 -13.39 6.68 12.15
CA SER A 49 -12.61 5.54 12.63
C SER A 49 -13.38 4.22 12.45
N ALA A 50 -14.69 4.21 12.71
CA ALA A 50 -15.52 3.01 12.49
C ALA A 50 -15.59 2.60 11.00
N LEU A 51 -15.65 3.57 10.08
CA LEU A 51 -15.61 3.29 8.64
C LEU A 51 -14.28 2.66 8.22
N LEU A 52 -13.15 3.22 8.66
CA LEU A 52 -11.81 2.66 8.37
C LEU A 52 -11.64 1.25 8.94
N ILE A 53 -12.11 1.03 10.18
CA ILE A 53 -12.05 -0.30 10.79
C ILE A 53 -12.91 -1.29 10.01
N ARG A 54 -14.14 -0.92 9.62
CA ARG A 54 -15.01 -1.79 8.81
C ARG A 54 -14.42 -2.10 7.43
N ALA A 55 -13.78 -1.13 6.79
CA ALA A 55 -13.10 -1.32 5.51
C ALA A 55 -11.86 -2.22 5.63
N SER A 56 -11.13 -2.12 6.75
CA SER A 56 -9.92 -2.91 6.99
C SER A 56 -10.19 -4.34 7.49
N VAL A 57 -11.34 -4.59 8.13
CA VAL A 57 -11.68 -5.92 8.63
C VAL A 57 -12.21 -6.77 7.47
N ASP A 58 -11.31 -7.59 6.93
CA ASP A 58 -11.64 -8.60 5.94
C ASP A 58 -12.60 -9.65 6.52
N THR A 59 -13.86 -9.60 6.08
CA THR A 59 -14.92 -10.53 6.51
C THR A 59 -14.70 -11.96 6.00
N THR A 60 -13.81 -12.17 5.03
CA THR A 60 -13.50 -13.49 4.46
C THR A 60 -12.41 -14.23 5.22
N ARG A 61 -11.59 -13.53 6.01
CA ARG A 61 -10.65 -14.13 6.98
C ARG A 61 -11.35 -14.44 8.29
N GLY A 62 -12.21 -15.46 8.27
CA GLY A 62 -12.91 -16.00 9.43
C GLY A 62 -11.93 -16.40 10.55
N ARG A 63 -11.76 -15.52 11.54
CA ARG A 63 -11.23 -15.90 12.85
C ARG A 63 -12.43 -16.28 13.73
N PRO A 64 -12.60 -17.55 14.13
CA PRO A 64 -13.68 -17.93 15.04
C PRO A 64 -13.57 -17.12 16.32
N ARG A 65 -14.66 -16.45 16.69
CA ARG A 65 -14.73 -15.62 17.89
C ARG A 65 -14.63 -16.56 19.09
N LYS A 66 -13.59 -16.40 19.92
CA LYS A 66 -13.41 -17.13 21.19
C LYS A 66 -14.62 -17.05 22.14
N ALA A 67 -15.56 -16.13 21.90
CA ALA A 67 -16.83 -16.06 22.64
C ALA A 67 -17.76 -17.27 22.39
N GLU A 68 -17.70 -17.92 21.23
CA GLU A 68 -18.46 -19.17 20.99
C GLU A 68 -17.78 -20.41 21.58
N GLN A 69 -16.45 -20.37 21.79
CA GLN A 69 -15.72 -21.45 22.46
C GLN A 69 -16.01 -21.51 23.97
N ALA A 70 -16.19 -20.37 24.64
CA ALA A 70 -16.48 -20.35 26.07
C ALA A 70 -17.92 -20.83 26.42
N ALA A 71 -18.85 -20.80 25.46
CA ALA A 71 -20.20 -21.35 25.65
C ALA A 71 -20.24 -22.88 25.48
N ALA A 72 -19.22 -23.50 24.88
CA ALA A 72 -19.15 -24.95 24.65
C ALA A 72 -18.36 -25.72 25.73
N GLU A 73 -17.70 -25.02 26.68
CA GLU A 73 -16.83 -25.63 27.71
C GLU A 73 -17.54 -25.99 29.03
N GLN A 74 -18.88 -25.89 29.13
CA GLN A 74 -19.65 -26.36 30.30
C GLN A 74 -20.32 -27.73 30.11
N LEU A 75 -19.58 -28.71 29.60
CA LEU A 75 -19.99 -30.13 29.69
C LEU A 75 -18.90 -30.92 30.42
N PRO A 76 -19.27 -31.74 31.42
CA PRO A 76 -18.30 -32.40 32.30
C PRO A 76 -17.55 -33.50 31.57
N SER A 77 -16.24 -33.51 31.81
CA SER A 77 -15.20 -34.27 31.16
C SER A 77 -15.29 -35.78 31.39
N THR A 78 -15.31 -36.56 30.30
CA THR A 78 -14.86 -37.97 30.30
C THR A 78 -13.41 -38.00 29.81
N PRO A 79 -12.46 -38.63 30.54
CA PRO A 79 -11.07 -38.71 30.10
C PRO A 79 -10.90 -39.91 29.17
N GLY A 80 -10.67 -39.63 27.89
CA GLY A 80 -10.28 -40.62 26.89
C GLY A 80 -9.29 -40.00 25.92
N GLU A 81 -8.11 -40.60 25.82
CA GLU A 81 -7.07 -40.31 24.84
C GLU A 81 -7.65 -40.18 23.43
N GLY A 82 -7.32 -39.10 22.73
CA GLY A 82 -7.80 -38.89 21.36
C GLY A 82 -6.97 -37.85 20.64
N ALA A 83 -6.17 -38.31 19.69
CA ALA A 83 -5.45 -37.50 18.71
C ALA A 83 -6.32 -36.37 18.16
N GLY A 84 -5.81 -35.15 18.17
CA GLY A 84 -6.46 -33.95 17.66
C GLY A 84 -6.71 -34.03 16.16
N SER A 85 -7.81 -34.66 15.77
CA SER A 85 -8.39 -34.59 14.44
C SER A 85 -8.91 -33.18 14.22
N SER A 86 -8.12 -32.36 13.54
CA SER A 86 -8.57 -31.13 12.91
C SER A 86 -9.70 -31.48 11.95
N SER A 87 -10.95 -31.28 12.37
CA SER A 87 -12.14 -31.42 11.52
C SER A 87 -12.03 -30.43 10.36
N SER A 88 -11.50 -30.89 9.23
CA SER A 88 -11.61 -30.22 7.95
C SER A 88 -13.09 -30.08 7.65
N ARG A 89 -13.62 -28.86 7.74
CA ARG A 89 -14.89 -28.53 7.08
C ARG A 89 -14.63 -28.73 5.60
N THR A 90 -15.04 -29.88 5.09
CA THR A 90 -15.19 -30.13 3.66
C THR A 90 -16.12 -29.06 3.14
N LEU A 91 -15.54 -28.04 2.49
CA LEU A 91 -16.31 -27.14 1.66
C LEU A 91 -17.07 -28.02 0.67
N PRO A 92 -18.37 -27.77 0.43
CA PRO A 92 -19.11 -28.51 -0.58
C PRO A 92 -18.30 -28.43 -1.88
N ALA A 93 -17.96 -29.59 -2.43
CA ALA A 93 -17.20 -29.68 -3.67
C ALA A 93 -18.00 -28.92 -4.74
N MET A 94 -17.48 -27.78 -5.17
CA MET A 94 -18.11 -27.00 -6.24
C MET A 94 -18.12 -27.85 -7.51
N ASN A 95 -19.20 -27.75 -8.28
CA ASN A 95 -19.29 -28.44 -9.55
C ASN A 95 -18.18 -27.93 -10.48
N ALA A 96 -17.52 -28.80 -11.24
CA ALA A 96 -16.41 -28.41 -12.14
C ALA A 96 -16.80 -27.27 -13.10
N LEU A 97 -18.08 -27.19 -13.48
CA LEU A 97 -18.61 -26.12 -14.32
C LEU A 97 -18.72 -24.77 -13.58
N GLU A 98 -19.04 -24.78 -12.29
CA GLU A 98 -19.07 -23.57 -11.46
C GLU A 98 -17.65 -23.06 -11.21
N GLU A 99 -16.70 -23.97 -10.98
CA GLU A 99 -15.29 -23.63 -10.83
C GLU A 99 -14.72 -22.98 -12.11
N ALA A 100 -15.02 -23.53 -13.29
CA ALA A 100 -14.62 -22.95 -14.57
C ALA A 100 -15.20 -21.54 -14.77
N ARG A 101 -16.49 -21.32 -14.45
CA ARG A 101 -17.11 -19.98 -14.53
C ARG A 101 -16.48 -18.98 -13.57
N LEU A 102 -16.16 -19.40 -12.34
CA LEU A 102 -15.48 -18.54 -11.37
C LEU A 102 -14.06 -18.20 -11.84
N ALA A 103 -13.35 -19.14 -12.45
CA ALA A 103 -12.03 -18.89 -13.02
C ALA A 103 -12.10 -17.85 -14.16
N GLU A 104 -13.02 -18.01 -15.11
CA GLU A 104 -13.23 -17.07 -16.21
C GLU A 104 -13.61 -15.66 -15.71
N MET A 105 -14.51 -15.58 -14.71
CA MET A 105 -14.88 -14.31 -14.10
C MET A 105 -13.69 -13.62 -13.42
N ARG A 106 -12.84 -14.39 -12.73
CA ARG A 106 -11.60 -13.85 -12.13
C ARG A 106 -10.67 -13.31 -13.20
N GLU A 107 -10.43 -14.08 -14.27
CA GLU A 107 -9.57 -13.66 -15.37
C GLU A 107 -10.08 -12.36 -16.03
N ARG A 108 -11.39 -12.24 -16.26
CA ARG A 108 -11.98 -10.99 -16.77
C ARG A 108 -11.77 -9.82 -15.82
N THR A 109 -11.95 -10.02 -14.52
CA THR A 109 -11.71 -8.95 -13.55
C THR A 109 -10.25 -8.53 -13.51
N THR A 110 -9.31 -9.48 -13.58
CA THR A 110 -7.87 -9.16 -13.57
C THR A 110 -7.45 -8.47 -14.85
N THR A 111 -7.94 -8.90 -16.02
CA THR A 111 -7.64 -8.23 -17.29
C THR A 111 -8.15 -6.79 -17.28
N ARG A 112 -9.39 -6.54 -16.84
CA ARG A 112 -9.92 -5.17 -16.72
C ARG A 112 -9.12 -4.31 -15.75
N GLN A 113 -8.65 -4.89 -14.63
CA GLN A 113 -7.80 -4.18 -13.69
C GLN A 113 -6.44 -3.81 -14.30
N ILE A 114 -5.83 -4.73 -15.07
CA ILE A 114 -4.56 -4.47 -15.75
C ILE A 114 -4.73 -3.42 -16.85
N GLU A 115 -5.81 -3.49 -17.64
CA GLU A 115 -6.12 -2.50 -18.67
C GLU A 115 -6.36 -1.13 -18.06
N ASN A 116 -7.16 -1.04 -16.99
CA ASN A 116 -7.39 0.21 -16.28
C ASN A 116 -6.08 0.75 -15.68
N GLY A 117 -5.26 -0.10 -15.06
CA GLY A 117 -3.95 0.30 -14.55
C GLY A 117 -2.99 0.81 -15.62
N ARG A 118 -3.06 0.26 -16.84
CA ARG A 118 -2.31 0.79 -18.00
C ARG A 118 -2.85 2.13 -18.48
N LEU A 119 -4.18 2.28 -18.57
CA LEU A 119 -4.82 3.54 -18.97
C LEU A 119 -4.54 4.66 -17.97
N LEU A 120 -4.50 4.35 -16.68
CA LEU A 120 -4.13 5.27 -15.60
C LEU A 120 -2.61 5.52 -15.51
N GLY A 121 -1.80 4.96 -16.41
CA GLY A 121 -0.33 5.11 -16.39
C GLY A 121 0.38 4.43 -15.21
N GLN A 122 -0.33 3.68 -14.37
CA GLN A 122 0.22 3.00 -13.20
C GLN A 122 1.04 1.75 -13.57
N LEU A 123 0.78 1.18 -14.75
CA LEU A 123 1.43 -0.02 -15.26
C LEU A 123 2.17 0.29 -16.57
N VAL A 124 3.48 0.14 -16.55
CA VAL A 124 4.33 0.26 -17.73
C VAL A 124 4.54 -1.11 -18.37
N SER A 125 4.73 -1.15 -19.69
CA SER A 125 5.08 -2.39 -20.37
C SER A 125 6.47 -2.89 -19.94
N LEU A 126 6.61 -4.20 -19.72
CA LEU A 126 7.89 -4.81 -19.35
C LEU A 126 9.05 -4.44 -20.31
N PRO A 127 8.92 -4.52 -21.65
CA PRO A 127 10.04 -4.20 -22.53
C PRO A 127 10.45 -2.72 -22.47
N GLU A 128 9.51 -1.82 -22.22
CA GLU A 128 9.82 -0.40 -22.03
C GLU A 128 10.57 -0.16 -20.72
N TYR A 129 10.11 -0.80 -19.63
CA TYR A 129 10.79 -0.75 -18.35
C TYR A 129 12.23 -1.28 -18.45
N GLU A 130 12.43 -2.43 -19.11
CA GLU A 130 13.75 -3.02 -19.33
C GLU A 130 14.67 -2.09 -20.12
N ARG A 131 14.16 -1.44 -21.16
CA ARG A 131 14.92 -0.45 -21.93
C ARG A 131 15.33 0.75 -21.08
N ARG A 132 14.40 1.35 -20.32
CA ARG A 132 14.69 2.48 -19.43
C ARG A 132 15.72 2.10 -18.36
N ALA A 133 15.58 0.90 -17.77
CA ALA A 133 16.53 0.39 -16.79
C ALA A 133 17.94 0.17 -17.40
N ALA A 134 18.02 -0.35 -18.63
CA ALA A 134 19.29 -0.53 -19.34
C ALA A 134 19.97 0.82 -19.65
N ASP A 135 19.21 1.81 -20.10
CA ASP A 135 19.71 3.17 -20.36
C ASP A 135 20.25 3.82 -19.07
N MET A 136 19.51 3.69 -17.96
CA MET A 136 19.95 4.16 -16.65
C MET A 136 21.23 3.45 -16.16
N GLY A 137 21.30 2.12 -16.33
CA GLY A 137 22.49 1.36 -15.99
C GLY A 137 23.72 1.77 -16.81
N ARG A 138 23.53 2.06 -18.10
CA ARG A 138 24.59 2.58 -18.98
C ARG A 138 25.08 3.95 -18.51
N MET A 139 24.16 4.87 -18.22
CA MET A 139 24.49 6.20 -17.69
C MET A 139 25.29 6.10 -16.39
N LEU A 140 24.83 5.29 -15.44
CA LEU A 140 25.52 5.08 -14.16
C LEU A 140 26.94 4.55 -14.38
N ARG A 141 27.10 3.54 -15.26
CA ARG A 141 28.41 2.99 -15.60
C ARG A 141 29.36 4.05 -16.17
N GLU A 142 28.89 4.83 -17.15
CA GLU A 142 29.70 5.88 -17.78
C GLU A 142 30.16 6.93 -16.75
N ARG A 143 29.27 7.32 -15.83
CA ARG A 143 29.59 8.25 -14.74
C ARG A 143 30.56 7.68 -13.72
N SER A 144 30.38 6.43 -13.31
CA SER A 144 31.32 5.74 -12.41
C SER A 144 32.73 5.71 -13.01
N HIS A 145 32.85 5.43 -14.32
CA HIS A 145 34.15 5.53 -15.00
C HIS A 145 34.70 6.96 -15.03
N GLY A 146 33.85 7.96 -15.24
CA GLY A 146 34.24 9.39 -15.16
C GLY A 146 34.75 9.77 -13.77
N LEU A 147 34.09 9.32 -12.71
CA LEU A 147 34.48 9.53 -11.33
C LEU A 147 35.85 8.90 -11.03
N VAL A 148 36.06 7.65 -11.45
CA VAL A 148 37.37 6.99 -11.27
C VAL A 148 38.48 7.79 -11.96
N ARG A 149 38.25 8.27 -13.19
CA ARG A 149 39.23 9.12 -13.90
C ARG A 149 39.50 10.42 -13.15
N LYS A 150 38.45 11.07 -12.65
CA LYS A 150 38.56 12.32 -11.87
C LYS A 150 39.37 12.13 -10.58
N LEU A 151 39.22 10.99 -9.91
CA LEU A 151 39.89 10.70 -8.65
C LEU A 151 41.29 10.09 -8.84
N ALA A 152 41.62 9.60 -10.04
CA ALA A 152 42.85 8.82 -10.30
C ALA A 152 44.14 9.54 -9.87
N GLU A 153 44.32 10.81 -10.25
CA GLU A 153 45.53 11.57 -9.90
C GLU A 153 45.66 11.79 -8.39
N ARG A 154 44.54 12.11 -7.73
CA ARG A 154 44.51 12.35 -6.28
C ARG A 154 44.73 11.07 -5.50
N LEU A 155 44.16 9.95 -5.96
CA LEU A 155 44.38 8.62 -5.40
C LEU A 155 45.83 8.16 -5.55
N ALA A 156 46.48 8.47 -6.68
CA ALA A 156 47.87 8.10 -6.92
C ALA A 156 48.86 8.87 -6.02
N ALA A 157 48.50 10.10 -5.61
CA ALA A 157 49.30 10.92 -4.71
C ALA A 157 49.07 10.61 -3.22
N GLU A 158 47.94 9.98 -2.87
CA GLU A 158 47.55 9.70 -1.50
C GLU A 158 48.19 8.40 -0.99
N ILE A 159 48.78 8.45 0.21
CA ILE A 159 49.50 7.31 0.81
C ILE A 159 48.71 6.74 1.99
N ASP A 160 47.90 7.56 2.67
CA ASP A 160 47.12 7.10 3.82
C ASP A 160 45.90 6.28 3.36
N PRO A 161 45.80 4.98 3.74
CA PRO A 161 44.67 4.15 3.37
C PRO A 161 43.32 4.71 3.88
N ARG A 162 43.29 5.44 5.01
CA ARG A 162 42.04 6.03 5.52
C ARG A 162 41.59 7.21 4.67
N ALA A 163 42.52 8.04 4.25
CA ALA A 163 42.26 9.14 3.33
C ALA A 163 41.74 8.62 1.98
N ILE A 164 42.32 7.53 1.45
CA ILE A 164 41.86 6.87 0.23
C ILE A 164 40.40 6.40 0.36
N VAL A 165 40.06 5.70 1.45
CA VAL A 165 38.69 5.21 1.67
C VAL A 165 37.70 6.36 1.78
N THR A 166 38.06 7.42 2.51
CA THR A 166 37.21 8.61 2.68
C THR A 166 36.97 9.29 1.33
N LEU A 167 38.03 9.47 0.53
CA LEU A 167 37.95 10.11 -0.78
C LEU A 167 37.10 9.32 -1.79
N LEU A 168 37.19 7.98 -1.75
CA LEU A 168 36.33 7.12 -2.56
C LEU A 168 34.87 7.16 -2.08
N GLY A 169 34.65 7.13 -0.77
CA GLY A 169 33.33 7.25 -0.15
C GLY A 169 32.64 8.55 -0.55
N ASP A 170 33.27 9.70 -0.29
CA ASP A 170 32.75 11.02 -0.65
C ASP A 170 32.44 11.12 -2.16
N GLY A 171 33.29 10.52 -2.99
CA GLY A 171 33.06 10.46 -4.43
C GLY A 171 31.80 9.68 -4.80
N LEU A 172 31.64 8.47 -4.27
CA LEU A 172 30.49 7.62 -4.54
C LEU A 172 29.19 8.21 -3.99
N ASP A 173 29.22 8.78 -2.79
CA ASP A 173 28.07 9.44 -2.18
C ASP A 173 27.61 10.62 -3.06
N GLY A 174 28.54 11.48 -3.48
CA GLY A 174 28.23 12.58 -4.40
C GLY A 174 27.70 12.12 -5.76
N LEU A 175 28.17 10.98 -6.28
CA LEU A 175 27.63 10.38 -7.49
C LEU A 175 26.18 9.89 -7.28
N PHE A 176 25.90 9.24 -6.15
CA PHE A 176 24.55 8.77 -5.82
C PHE A 176 23.58 9.92 -5.59
N ASP A 177 24.00 10.97 -4.87
CA ASP A 177 23.19 12.17 -4.68
C ASP A 177 22.87 12.85 -6.01
N GLN A 178 23.85 12.93 -6.92
CA GLN A 178 23.61 13.47 -8.26
C GLN A 178 22.60 12.62 -9.04
N VAL A 179 22.74 11.30 -9.03
CA VAL A 179 21.82 10.39 -9.73
C VAL A 179 20.42 10.47 -9.12
N ALA A 180 20.31 10.51 -7.79
CA ALA A 180 19.04 10.68 -7.09
C ALA A 180 18.36 12.01 -7.46
N GLY A 181 19.10 13.12 -7.43
CA GLY A 181 18.56 14.44 -7.78
C GLY A 181 18.08 14.52 -9.25
N GLU A 182 18.78 13.88 -10.18
CA GLU A 182 18.34 13.81 -11.57
C GLU A 182 17.09 12.93 -11.76
N LEU A 183 16.97 11.84 -11.02
CA LEU A 183 15.76 11.00 -11.04
C LEU A 183 14.56 11.75 -10.46
N GLU A 184 14.74 12.47 -9.35
CA GLU A 184 13.69 13.33 -8.78
C GLU A 184 13.28 14.45 -9.74
N ALA A 185 14.25 15.08 -10.41
CA ALA A 185 13.97 16.08 -11.43
C ALA A 185 13.19 15.49 -12.62
N SER A 186 13.58 14.29 -13.09
CA SER A 186 12.86 13.58 -14.15
C SER A 186 11.41 13.28 -13.74
N LEU A 187 11.21 12.76 -12.53
CA LEU A 187 9.88 12.47 -11.99
C LEU A 187 9.01 13.73 -11.89
N ALA A 188 9.59 14.84 -11.44
CA ALA A 188 8.90 16.12 -11.36
C ALA A 188 8.48 16.61 -12.76
N THR A 189 9.33 16.43 -13.78
CA THR A 189 8.96 16.78 -15.17
C THR A 189 7.86 15.88 -15.72
N GLU A 190 7.89 14.58 -15.47
CA GLU A 190 6.82 13.65 -15.88
C GLU A 190 5.49 14.02 -15.22
N THR A 191 5.50 14.27 -13.89
CA THR A 191 4.29 14.67 -13.15
C THR A 191 3.71 16.00 -13.66
N ALA A 192 4.58 16.95 -14.01
CA ALA A 192 4.14 18.21 -14.59
C ALA A 192 3.50 18.03 -15.97
N VAL A 193 4.06 17.16 -16.81
CA VAL A 193 3.48 16.81 -18.12
C VAL A 193 2.12 16.13 -17.97
N ASP A 194 1.99 15.18 -17.03
CA ASP A 194 0.73 14.49 -16.77
C ASP A 194 -0.36 15.46 -16.29
N THR A 195 0.01 16.41 -15.42
CA THR A 195 -0.90 17.46 -14.95
C THR A 195 -1.37 18.34 -16.12
N LEU A 196 -0.45 18.76 -17.00
CA LEU A 196 -0.79 19.55 -18.19
C LEU A 196 -1.66 18.78 -19.17
N LEU A 197 -1.44 17.48 -19.33
CA LEU A 197 -2.24 16.64 -20.23
C LEU A 197 -3.67 16.46 -19.70
N ALA A 198 -3.82 16.29 -18.37
CA ALA A 198 -5.11 16.22 -17.71
C ALA A 198 -5.93 17.52 -17.90
N ASP A 199 -5.27 18.69 -17.92
CA ASP A 199 -5.95 19.97 -18.16
C ASP A 199 -6.37 20.18 -19.63
N VAL A 200 -5.69 19.52 -20.59
CA VAL A 200 -5.94 19.71 -22.03
C VAL A 200 -7.05 18.81 -22.57
N LEU A 201 -7.30 17.65 -21.96
CA LEU A 201 -8.41 16.77 -22.32
C LEU A 201 -9.69 17.31 -21.65
N PRO A 202 -10.57 18.02 -22.38
CA PRO A 202 -11.84 18.46 -21.81
C PRO A 202 -12.64 17.21 -21.44
N ASP A 203 -13.37 17.25 -20.32
CA ASP A 203 -14.34 16.21 -19.97
C ASP A 203 -15.42 16.16 -21.07
N ASP A 204 -15.18 15.38 -22.12
CA ASP A 204 -16.13 15.16 -23.23
C ASP A 204 -17.42 14.45 -22.75
N ASP A 205 -17.49 14.06 -21.48
CA ASP A 205 -18.66 13.48 -20.83
C ASP A 205 -19.86 14.45 -20.75
N ASP A 206 -19.65 15.76 -20.85
CA ASP A 206 -20.76 16.73 -20.82
C ASP A 206 -21.53 16.85 -22.15
N GLN A 207 -21.01 16.34 -23.27
CA GLN A 207 -21.67 16.48 -24.58
C GLN A 207 -22.78 15.45 -24.86
N HIS A 208 -22.91 14.38 -24.05
CA HIS A 208 -23.90 13.32 -24.31
C HIS A 208 -25.18 13.37 -23.44
N SER A 209 -25.27 14.25 -22.44
CA SER A 209 -26.46 14.31 -21.55
C SER A 209 -27.62 15.15 -22.09
N SER A 210 -27.42 15.99 -23.12
CA SER A 210 -28.46 16.93 -23.61
C SER A 210 -29.36 16.38 -24.73
N GLY A 211 -29.18 15.13 -25.17
CA GLY A 211 -29.86 14.58 -26.37
C GLY A 211 -31.13 13.75 -26.15
N SER A 212 -31.51 13.40 -24.92
CA SER A 212 -32.53 12.36 -24.66
C SER A 212 -33.81 12.88 -23.97
N ALA A 213 -34.38 13.97 -24.46
CA ALA A 213 -35.63 14.55 -23.92
C ALA A 213 -36.77 14.74 -24.95
N LEU A 214 -36.69 14.14 -26.14
CA LEU A 214 -37.75 14.22 -27.15
C LEU A 214 -37.99 12.86 -27.82
N ASN A 215 -38.86 12.03 -27.21
CA ASN A 215 -39.90 11.22 -27.87
C ASN A 215 -40.72 10.43 -26.85
#